data_AF-A0AAU1FJD2-F1
#
_entry.id   AF-A0AAU1FJD2-F1
#
_cell.length_a   1.000
_cell.length_b   1.000
_cell.length_c   1.000
_cell.angle_alpha   90.00
_cell.angle_beta   90.00
_cell.angle_gamma   90.00
#
_symmetry.space_group_name_H-M   'P 1'
#
loop_
_entity.id
_entity.type
_entity.pdbx_description
1 polymer ?
#
loop_
_entity_poly.entity_id
_entity_poly.type
_entity_poly.pdbx_seq_one_letter_code
_entity_poly.pdbx_strand_id
1 'polypeptide(L)' 'MKHVNLRLPDDLHEQARAAADADDRSLNSWLVTVVRRAVTLDETPNRPEGDSATPAPLRGSGHSPRP' A
#
# COMPACT_ATOMS: atom_id res chain seq x y z
N MET A 1 -3.80 5.74 26.02
CA MET A 1 -4.47 5.54 24.72
C MET A 1 -5.98 5.64 24.92
N LYS A 2 -6.75 6.06 23.92
CA LYS A 2 -8.22 6.07 24.00
C LYS A 2 -8.76 4.67 23.70
N HIS A 3 -9.74 4.22 24.46
CA HIS A 3 -10.45 2.98 24.19
C HIS A 3 -11.58 3.25 23.17
N VAL A 4 -11.73 2.37 22.20
CA VAL A 4 -12.74 2.46 21.14
C VAL A 4 -13.54 1.16 21.10
N ASN A 5 -14.87 1.29 21.02
CA ASN A 5 -15.77 0.16 20.81
C ASN A 5 -16.22 0.16 19.35
N LEU A 6 -15.76 -0.84 18.60
CA LEU A 6 -16.09 -1.02 17.19
C LEU A 6 -17.16 -2.10 17.06
N ARG A 7 -18.20 -1.85 16.27
CA ARG A 7 -19.20 -2.85 15.90
C ARG A 7 -18.91 -3.34 14.49
N LEU A 8 -18.64 -4.63 14.37
CA LEU A 8 -18.41 -5.30 13.09
C LEU A 8 -19.50 -6.34 12.88
N PRO A 9 -19.97 -6.56 11.64
CA PRO A 9 -20.69 -7.79 11.31
C PRO A 9 -19.84 -9.01 11.65
N ASP A 10 -20.48 -10.09 12.11
CA ASP A 10 -19.77 -11.30 12.56
C ASP A 10 -18.85 -11.86 11.47
N ASP A 11 -19.32 -11.91 10.22
CA ASP A 11 -18.53 -12.39 9.08
C ASP A 11 -17.25 -11.57 8.87
N LEU A 12 -17.31 -10.26 9.11
CA LEU A 12 -16.16 -9.37 8.97
C LEU A 12 -15.19 -9.54 10.15
N HIS A 13 -15.73 -9.77 11.35
CA HIS A 13 -14.91 -10.02 12.53
C HIS A 13 -14.11 -11.33 12.37
N GLU A 14 -14.74 -12.40 11.89
CA GLU A 14 -14.05 -13.68 11.64
C GLU A 14 -12.97 -13.54 10.55
N GLN A 15 -13.27 -12.83 9.46
CA GLN A 15 -12.27 -12.54 8.42
C GLN A 15 -11.08 -11.73 8.96
N ALA A 16 -11.36 -10.69 9.77
CA ALA A 16 -10.31 -9.89 10.39
C ALA A 16 -9.45 -10.71 11.36
N ARG A 17 -10.05 -11.64 12.09
CA ARG A 17 -9.34 -12.54 12.99
C ARG A 17 -8.42 -13.50 12.23
N ALA A 18 -8.94 -14.13 11.18
CA ALA A 18 -8.13 -15.01 10.33
C ALA A 18 -6.96 -14.27 9.66
N ALA A 19 -7.17 -13.02 9.22
CA ALA A 19 -6.11 -12.20 8.65
C ALA A 19 -5.04 -11.82 9.69
N ALA A 20 -5.45 -11.52 10.93
CA ALA A 20 -4.52 -11.24 12.02
C ALA A 20 -3.68 -12.47 12.41
N ASP A 21 -4.31 -13.64 12.48
CA ASP A 21 -3.63 -14.91 12.77
C ASP A 21 -2.62 -15.26 11.65
N ALA A 22 -2.97 -15.02 10.38
CA ALA A 22 -2.06 -15.21 9.24
C ALA A 22 -0.83 -14.27 9.29
N ASP A 23 -0.99 -13.08 9.87
CA ASP A 23 0.08 -12.10 10.08
C ASP A 23 0.88 -12.32 11.39
N ASP A 24 0.60 -13.39 12.14
CA ASP A 24 1.16 -13.70 13.48
C ASP A 24 1.02 -12.53 14.47
N ARG A 25 -0.16 -11.90 14.46
CA ARG A 25 -0.46 -10.70 15.27
C ARG A 25 -1.78 -10.82 16.00
N SER A 26 -1.90 -10.09 17.10
CA SER A 26 -3.19 -9.88 17.73
C SER A 26 -4.11 -9.05 16.80
N LEU A 27 -5.40 -9.37 16.83
CA LEU A 27 -6.44 -8.66 16.08
C LEU A 27 -6.37 -7.13 16.29
N ASN A 28 -6.13 -6.67 17.51
CA ASN A 28 -6.00 -5.24 17.81
C ASN A 28 -4.81 -4.59 17.09
N SER A 29 -3.63 -5.22 17.13
CA SER A 29 -2.43 -4.71 16.44
C SER A 29 -2.60 -4.71 14.93
N TRP A 30 -3.25 -5.75 14.41
CA TRP A 30 -3.59 -5.87 13.00
C TRP A 30 -4.55 -4.75 12.56
N LEU A 31 -5.65 -4.52 13.30
CA LEU A 31 -6.63 -3.45 13.03
C LEU A 31 -5.98 -2.06 13.05
N VAL A 32 -5.10 -1.78 14.01
CA VAL A 32 -4.37 -0.50 14.06
C VAL A 32 -3.51 -0.30 12.82
N THR A 33 -2.88 -1.36 12.31
CA THR A 33 -2.05 -1.31 11.10
C THR A 33 -2.90 -1.02 9.87
N VAL A 34 -4.05 -1.70 9.74
CA VAL A 34 -5.00 -1.52 8.64
C VAL A 34 -5.58 -0.10 8.65
N VAL A 35 -6.05 0.40 9.80
CA VAL A 35 -6.58 1.76 9.93
C VAL A 35 -5.52 2.80 9.57
N ARG A 36 -4.27 2.62 10.04
CA ARG A 36 -3.17 3.51 9.68
C ARG A 36 -2.95 3.53 8.16
N ARG A 37 -2.94 2.36 7.51
CA ARG A 37 -2.78 2.29 6.06
C ARG A 37 -3.92 2.98 5.33
N ALA A 38 -5.16 2.77 5.77
CA ALA A 38 -6.33 3.39 5.15
C ALA A 38 -6.28 4.92 5.21
N VAL A 39 -5.92 5.51 6.36
CA VAL A 39 -5.81 6.97 6.48
C VAL A 39 -4.64 7.54 5.67
N THR A 40 -3.50 6.84 5.60
CA THR A 40 -2.36 7.29 4.80
C THR A 40 -2.61 7.18 3.30
N LEU A 41 -3.36 6.16 2.85
CA LEU A 41 -3.74 6.01 1.45
C LEU A 41 -4.77 7.08 1.04
N ASP A 42 -5.70 7.43 1.92
CA ASP A 42 -6.69 8.50 1.67
C ASP A 42 -6.04 9.90 1.62
N GLU A 43 -5.00 10.13 2.43
CA GLU A 43 -4.15 11.33 2.34
C GLU A 43 -3.35 11.43 1.04
N THR A 44 -3.27 10.35 0.24
CA THR A 44 -2.74 10.41 -1.12
C THR A 44 -3.92 10.74 -2.02
N PRO A 45 -4.18 12.03 -2.34
CA PRO A 45 -5.34 12.36 -3.15
C PRO A 45 -5.05 11.79 -4.51
N ASN A 46 -5.77 10.72 -4.85
CA ASN A 46 -6.04 10.17 -6.17
C ASN A 46 -5.32 10.98 -7.25
N ARG A 47 -3.99 10.81 -7.36
CA ARG A 47 -3.21 11.47 -8.39
C ARG A 47 -3.49 10.58 -9.58
N PRO A 48 -4.29 11.01 -10.57
CA PRO A 48 -4.17 10.35 -11.85
C PRO A 48 -2.69 10.50 -12.18
N GLU A 49 -1.98 9.39 -12.36
CA GLU A 49 -0.69 9.42 -13.05
C GLU A 49 -0.98 9.84 -14.50
N GLY A 50 -1.33 11.12 -14.65
CA GLY A 50 -1.41 11.83 -15.89
C GLY A 50 0.01 12.04 -16.33
N ASP A 51 0.41 11.18 -17.25
CA ASP A 51 1.36 11.44 -18.32
C ASP A 51 2.52 12.37 -17.95
N SER A 52 3.62 11.78 -17.53
CA SER A 52 4.93 12.37 -17.73
C SER A 52 5.78 11.34 -18.47
N ALA A 53 5.47 11.26 -19.77
CA ALA A 53 6.41 11.12 -20.86
C ALA A 53 7.56 10.13 -20.60
N THR A 54 7.46 8.99 -21.27
CA THR A 54 8.63 8.29 -21.80
C THR A 54 9.66 9.31 -22.33
N PRO A 55 10.86 9.44 -21.76
CA PRO A 55 11.97 9.95 -22.53
C PRO A 55 12.35 8.84 -23.49
N ALA A 56 12.15 9.08 -24.78
CA ALA A 56 12.54 8.17 -25.87
C ALA A 56 13.99 7.67 -25.70
N PRO A 57 14.33 6.45 -26.14
CA PRO A 57 15.69 5.94 -26.07
C PRO A 57 16.55 6.70 -27.08
N LEU A 58 17.35 7.65 -26.62
CA LEU A 58 18.29 8.38 -27.47
C LEU A 58 19.74 7.98 -27.15
N ARG A 59 20.23 7.07 -28.00
CA ARG A 59 21.53 7.17 -28.68
C ARG A 59 22.78 6.81 -27.86
N GLY A 60 23.10 5.53 -27.82
CA GLY A 60 24.47 5.02 -27.69
C GLY A 60 24.88 4.28 -28.96
N SER A 61 25.13 5.04 -30.03
CA SER A 61 25.65 4.50 -31.31
C SER A 61 26.97 3.77 -31.07
N GLY A 62 27.08 2.57 -31.65
CA GLY A 62 28.32 1.82 -31.69
C GLY A 62 29.45 2.50 -32.48
N HIS A 63 30.62 1.88 -32.36
CA HIS A 63 31.87 2.09 -33.10
C HIS A 63 32.87 3.10 -32.49
N SER A 64 33.80 2.55 -31.72
CA SER A 64 35.15 3.11 -31.56
C SER A 64 35.91 3.01 -32.89
N PRO A 65 36.49 4.10 -33.41
CA PRO A 65 37.57 4.02 -34.37
C PRO A 65 38.91 3.99 -33.62
N ARG A 66 39.74 3.03 -33.98
CA ARG A 66 41.14 2.85 -33.56
C ARG A 66 42.04 3.93 -34.18
N PRO A 67 43.08 4.37 -33.46
CA PRO A 67 44.45 4.37 -33.99
C PRO A 67 45.33 3.34 -33.26
#